data_AF-A0A6S6SCS2-F1
#
_entry.id   AF-A0A6S6SCS2-F1
#
_cell.length_a   1.000
_cell.length_b   1.000
_cell.length_c   1.000
_cell.angle_alpha   90.00
_cell.angle_beta   90.00
_cell.angle_gamma   90.00
#
_symmetry.space_group_name_H-M   'P 1'
#
loop_
_entity.id
_entity.type
_entity.pdbx_description
1 polymer ?
#
loop_
_entity_poly.entity_id
_entity_poly.type
_entity_poly.pdbx_seq_one_letter_code
_entity_poly.pdbx_strand_id
1 'polypeptide(L)'
;RVKSFFKYGVITQSIYTETITARMLKLKNTFYDTKEKEISIEIQKLENLLKKHDFENLLKELKNDSMILFKLHLMKKYNLNNKRIVFDKDSLWKDFASIVDEYPVVLSTTHSLRSSTAKNYLYDYLIIDESSQVDIVSGSLSLSCAKNIIIVGDLMQLPHIVNNKLNTVVDKIFIDHKLNPFFNYKNNLLLSFSGIFKDIPKTLLKEHYRCHPKIIDFCNKKFYNDELIILTEESNDEPLTLYKTSEGNHSRGLYNQREIDVIEQEILPEMKGLDIGIISPFRMQTNKLNNIFIDESNIEIDTVHKYQGREKENIVITTVVDRKNDFVDNPNLLNVAISRAKSKLYVVVSDKEANRNIKDLVNYIKYNNLLIKESNIYSIFDLLYKSYAPKLEKYLKKMKNKSEYKSENLMNIIIERVLIKKNFNYLTKALHIPLNRIIKNLSFLDDDEKKFVLNPNTHLDFIIYSKVTKQLTLVIEVDGIKYHENNPSQLKRDKLKDRILDKYNIPIIRFKTNESREEERLIKKLNEIIS
;
A
#
# COMPACT_ATOMS: atom_id res chain seq x y z
N ARG A 1 -5.11 -61.20 -2.94
CA ARG A 1 -5.41 -61.51 -1.52
C ARG A 1 -4.14 -61.86 -0.76
N VAL A 2 -3.57 -63.07 -0.88
CA VAL A 2 -2.26 -63.40 -0.24
C VAL A 2 -1.15 -62.44 -0.68
N LYS A 3 -1.06 -62.17 -1.99
CA LYS A 3 -0.13 -61.17 -2.55
C LYS A 3 -0.34 -59.74 -2.03
N SER A 4 -1.58 -59.39 -1.66
CA SER A 4 -1.93 -58.04 -1.19
C SER A 4 -1.60 -57.86 0.28
N PHE A 5 -1.71 -58.92 1.08
CA PHE A 5 -1.26 -58.95 2.48
C PHE A 5 0.27 -58.88 2.57
N PHE A 6 0.99 -59.72 1.81
CA PHE A 6 2.45 -59.75 1.84
C PHE A 6 3.13 -58.52 1.18
N LYS A 7 2.53 -57.93 0.14
CA LYS A 7 3.14 -56.79 -0.57
C LYS A 7 2.70 -55.42 -0.06
N TYR A 8 1.50 -55.32 0.51
CA TYR A 8 0.91 -54.03 0.90
C TYR A 8 0.33 -54.01 2.32
N GLY A 9 0.50 -55.07 3.12
CA GLY A 9 0.07 -55.10 4.52
C GLY A 9 -1.45 -55.05 4.76
N VAL A 10 -2.28 -55.31 3.74
CA VAL A 10 -3.74 -55.17 3.85
C VAL A 10 -4.36 -56.39 4.54
N ILE A 11 -4.76 -56.24 5.81
CA ILE A 11 -5.29 -57.32 6.67
C ILE A 11 -6.82 -57.42 6.62
N THR A 12 -7.53 -56.29 6.52
CA THR A 12 -9.00 -56.25 6.62
C THR A 12 -9.71 -56.53 5.31
N GLN A 13 -10.66 -57.48 5.32
CA GLN A 13 -11.48 -57.85 4.17
C GLN A 13 -12.45 -56.76 3.70
N SER A 14 -12.82 -55.79 4.56
CA SER A 14 -13.78 -54.72 4.25
C SER A 14 -13.32 -53.85 3.06
N ILE A 15 -11.99 -53.72 2.88
CA ILE A 15 -11.39 -53.03 1.75
C ILE A 15 -11.78 -53.67 0.41
N TYR A 16 -12.18 -54.94 0.36
CA TYR A 16 -12.59 -55.61 -0.89
C TYR A 16 -14.10 -55.60 -1.13
N THR A 17 -14.90 -55.12 -0.16
CA THR A 17 -16.36 -55.00 -0.27
C THR A 17 -16.84 -53.55 -0.45
N GLU A 18 -15.99 -52.57 -0.12
CA GLU A 18 -16.25 -51.13 -0.31
C GLU A 18 -16.17 -50.72 -1.80
N THR A 19 -16.84 -49.63 -2.20
CA THR A 19 -16.72 -49.07 -3.56
C THR A 19 -15.29 -48.59 -3.83
N ILE A 20 -14.89 -48.53 -5.10
CA ILE A 20 -13.54 -48.05 -5.51
C ILE A 20 -13.27 -46.66 -4.93
N THR A 21 -14.26 -45.77 -4.96
CA THR A 21 -14.17 -44.40 -4.43
C THR A 21 -13.89 -44.38 -2.92
N ALA A 22 -14.57 -45.23 -2.14
CA ALA A 22 -14.35 -45.33 -0.69
C ALA A 22 -12.95 -45.84 -0.35
N ARG A 23 -12.45 -46.85 -1.10
CA ARG A 23 -11.08 -47.36 -0.93
C ARG A 23 -10.03 -46.30 -1.28
N MET A 24 -10.24 -45.55 -2.37
CA MET A 24 -9.34 -44.47 -2.76
C MET A 24 -9.26 -43.39 -1.68
N LEU A 25 -10.39 -43.00 -1.09
CA LEU A 25 -10.43 -42.03 0.00
C LEU A 25 -9.69 -42.54 1.24
N LYS A 26 -9.89 -43.82 1.60
CA LYS A 26 -9.24 -44.45 2.75
C LYS A 26 -7.72 -44.54 2.57
N LEU A 27 -7.26 -44.98 1.38
CA LEU A 27 -5.83 -45.00 1.05
C LEU A 27 -5.22 -43.60 1.06
N LYS A 28 -5.95 -42.60 0.53
CA LYS A 28 -5.51 -41.21 0.55
C LYS A 28 -5.35 -40.69 1.98
N ASN A 29 -6.31 -40.96 2.87
CA ASN A 29 -6.21 -40.57 4.28
C ASN A 29 -5.03 -41.28 4.97
N THR A 30 -4.90 -42.61 4.80
CA THR A 30 -3.78 -43.36 5.40
C THR A 30 -2.42 -42.88 4.88
N PHE A 31 -2.32 -42.50 3.60
CA PHE A 31 -1.11 -41.87 3.06
C PHE A 31 -0.77 -40.57 3.79
N TYR A 32 -1.74 -39.66 3.97
CA TYR A 32 -1.49 -38.41 4.68
C TYR A 32 -1.13 -38.65 6.14
N ASP A 33 -1.86 -39.51 6.86
CA ASP A 33 -1.56 -39.84 8.26
C ASP A 33 -0.14 -40.42 8.43
N THR A 34 0.29 -41.24 7.46
CA THR A 34 1.63 -41.83 7.47
C THR A 34 2.69 -40.79 7.14
N LYS A 35 2.43 -39.95 6.11
CA LYS A 35 3.34 -38.89 5.69
C LYS A 35 3.55 -37.85 6.78
N GLU A 36 2.49 -37.48 7.49
CA GLU A 36 2.54 -36.56 8.63
C GLU A 36 3.41 -37.11 9.77
N LYS A 37 3.29 -38.42 10.07
CA LYS A 37 4.16 -39.08 11.05
C LYS A 37 5.62 -39.13 10.60
N GLU A 38 5.88 -39.47 9.34
CA GLU A 38 7.25 -39.46 8.77
C GLU A 38 7.88 -38.07 8.92
N ILE A 39 7.15 -37.02 8.51
CA ILE A 39 7.62 -35.64 8.59
C ILE A 39 7.83 -35.22 10.04
N SER A 40 6.93 -35.57 10.95
CA SER A 40 7.06 -35.26 12.38
C SER A 40 8.32 -35.90 12.99
N ILE A 41 8.64 -37.14 12.61
CA ILE A 41 9.87 -37.81 13.05
C ILE A 41 11.11 -37.11 12.48
N GLU A 42 11.06 -36.69 11.21
CA GLU A 42 12.15 -35.97 10.57
C GLU A 42 12.40 -34.60 11.23
N ILE A 43 11.34 -33.84 11.50
CA ILE A 43 11.39 -32.58 12.26
C ILE A 43 12.06 -32.82 13.61
N GLN A 44 11.60 -33.80 14.39
CA GLN A 44 12.15 -34.07 15.71
C GLN A 44 13.63 -34.46 15.67
N LYS A 45 14.07 -35.20 14.65
CA LYS A 45 15.49 -35.52 14.44
C LYS A 45 16.31 -34.26 14.15
N LEU A 46 15.82 -33.38 13.28
CA LEU A 46 16.49 -32.13 12.92
C LEU A 46 16.55 -31.16 14.09
N GLU A 47 15.47 -31.01 14.86
CA GLU A 47 15.44 -30.20 16.08
C GLU A 47 16.45 -30.69 17.13
N ASN A 48 16.58 -32.00 17.30
CA ASN A 48 17.57 -32.58 18.21
C ASN A 48 19.01 -32.31 17.73
N LEU A 49 19.26 -32.35 16.42
CA LEU A 49 20.56 -31.99 15.84
C LEU A 49 20.86 -30.50 16.08
N LEU A 50 19.89 -29.61 15.84
CA LEU A 50 20.03 -28.17 16.08
C LEU A 50 20.35 -27.87 17.55
N LYS A 51 19.60 -28.46 18.48
CA LYS A 51 19.83 -28.30 19.92
C LYS A 51 21.19 -28.83 20.36
N LYS A 52 21.65 -29.94 19.79
CA LYS A 52 22.95 -30.54 20.13
C LYS A 52 24.13 -29.66 19.72
N HIS A 53 24.01 -28.94 18.60
CA HIS A 53 25.10 -28.18 18.00
C HIS A 53 25.16 -26.71 18.43
N ASP A 54 24.19 -26.24 19.23
CA ASP A 54 24.18 -24.90 19.85
C ASP A 54 24.61 -23.76 18.90
N PHE A 55 24.02 -23.77 17.70
CA PHE A 55 24.40 -22.85 16.62
C PHE A 55 24.25 -21.37 17.01
N GLU A 56 23.28 -21.03 17.86
CA GLU A 56 23.07 -19.66 18.30
C GLU A 56 24.24 -19.13 19.12
N ASN A 57 24.75 -19.93 20.08
CA ASN A 57 25.92 -19.54 20.85
C ASN A 57 27.18 -19.50 20.00
N LEU A 58 27.39 -20.47 19.11
CA LEU A 58 28.53 -20.45 18.19
C LEU A 58 28.52 -19.23 17.27
N LEU A 59 27.35 -18.85 16.74
CA LEU A 59 27.20 -17.66 15.90
C LEU A 59 27.46 -16.38 16.72
N LYS A 60 27.02 -16.34 17.97
CA LYS A 60 27.26 -15.22 18.89
C LYS A 60 28.75 -15.09 19.23
N GLU A 61 29.43 -16.19 19.50
CA GLU A 61 30.88 -16.24 19.71
C GLU A 61 31.63 -15.74 18.47
N LEU A 62 31.31 -16.27 17.28
CA LEU A 62 31.91 -15.81 16.02
C LEU A 62 31.74 -14.29 15.82
N LYS A 63 30.54 -13.75 16.09
CA LYS A 63 30.28 -12.31 16.00
C LYS A 63 31.14 -11.52 16.98
N ASN A 64 31.25 -11.98 18.23
CA ASN A 64 32.05 -11.34 19.25
C ASN A 64 33.54 -11.36 18.89
N ASP A 65 34.07 -12.51 18.52
CA ASP A 65 35.47 -12.68 18.15
C ASP A 65 35.84 -11.86 16.91
N SER A 66 34.97 -11.86 15.88
CA SER A 66 35.13 -11.02 14.69
C SER A 66 35.16 -9.53 15.05
N MET A 67 34.27 -9.08 15.93
CA MET A 67 34.25 -7.69 16.40
C MET A 67 35.50 -7.32 17.21
N ILE A 68 36.01 -8.23 18.03
CA ILE A 68 37.26 -8.05 18.77
C ILE A 68 38.43 -7.91 17.79
N LEU A 69 38.55 -8.82 16.82
CA LEU A 69 39.60 -8.76 15.79
C LEU A 69 39.54 -7.46 14.99
N PHE A 70 38.35 -7.02 14.60
CA PHE A 70 38.14 -5.76 13.91
C PHE A 70 38.60 -4.56 14.77
N LYS A 71 38.18 -4.50 16.04
CA LYS A 71 38.61 -3.43 16.96
C LYS A 71 40.12 -3.44 17.19
N LEU A 72 40.74 -4.61 17.32
CA LEU A 72 42.20 -4.73 17.42
C LEU A 72 42.91 -4.21 16.18
N HIS A 73 42.37 -4.48 14.98
CA HIS A 73 42.90 -3.93 13.74
C HIS A 73 42.80 -2.39 13.71
N LEU A 74 41.65 -1.83 14.10
CA LEU A 74 41.49 -0.38 14.21
C LEU A 74 42.45 0.23 15.24
N MET A 75 42.61 -0.39 16.41
CA MET A 75 43.57 0.06 17.43
C MET A 75 45.00 0.12 16.89
N LYS A 76 45.42 -0.89 16.12
CA LYS A 76 46.74 -0.92 15.47
C LYS A 76 46.87 0.15 14.39
N LYS A 77 45.84 0.35 13.55
CA LYS A 77 45.85 1.37 12.48
C LYS A 77 45.97 2.78 13.06
N TYR A 78 45.21 3.09 14.11
CA TYR A 78 45.14 4.45 14.67
C TYR A 78 46.01 4.65 15.93
N ASN A 79 46.85 3.67 16.31
CA ASN A 79 47.80 3.74 17.42
C ASN A 79 47.22 4.26 18.76
N LEU A 80 45.94 3.98 19.06
CA LEU A 80 45.24 4.53 20.24
C LEU A 80 45.27 6.07 20.34
N ASN A 81 45.53 6.78 19.24
CA ASN A 81 45.50 8.23 19.23
C ASN A 81 44.06 8.71 19.40
N ASN A 82 43.83 9.47 20.47
CA ASN A 82 42.54 10.11 20.74
C ASN A 82 42.26 11.33 19.83
N LYS A 83 43.20 11.68 18.94
CA LYS A 83 43.05 12.77 17.98
C LYS A 83 43.21 12.23 16.56
N ARG A 84 42.12 12.31 15.80
CA ARG A 84 42.07 12.02 14.36
C ARG A 84 42.68 13.17 13.57
N ILE A 85 43.13 12.90 12.35
CA ILE A 85 43.59 13.95 11.45
C ILE A 85 42.38 14.82 11.07
N VAL A 86 42.55 16.15 11.13
CA VAL A 86 41.52 17.11 10.71
C VAL A 86 41.93 17.68 9.36
N PHE A 87 41.09 17.44 8.35
CA PHE A 87 41.28 17.95 7.01
C PHE A 87 40.51 19.26 6.83
N ASP A 88 41.09 20.18 6.06
CA ASP A 88 40.39 21.41 5.64
C ASP A 88 39.58 21.17 4.34
N LYS A 89 38.87 22.20 3.88
CA LYS A 89 38.03 22.11 2.66
C LYS A 89 38.84 21.83 1.39
N ASP A 90 40.11 22.22 1.36
CA ASP A 90 40.96 22.07 0.17
C ASP A 90 41.64 20.70 0.12
N SER A 91 41.78 20.05 1.27
CA SER A 91 42.41 18.75 1.44
C SER A 91 41.78 17.68 0.54
N LEU A 92 40.47 17.76 0.30
CA LEU A 92 39.76 16.84 -0.62
C LEU A 92 40.38 16.82 -2.02
N TRP A 93 40.87 17.95 -2.50
CA TRP A 93 41.42 18.07 -3.85
C TRP A 93 42.95 18.00 -3.87
N LYS A 94 43.60 18.48 -2.80
CA LYS A 94 45.06 18.59 -2.70
C LYS A 94 45.73 17.33 -2.13
N ASP A 95 45.07 16.61 -1.22
CA ASP A 95 45.62 15.46 -0.49
C ASP A 95 44.58 14.34 -0.29
N PHE A 96 43.94 13.96 -1.39
CA PHE A 96 42.89 12.95 -1.38
C PHE A 96 43.35 11.58 -0.84
N ALA A 97 44.61 11.21 -1.11
CA ALA A 97 45.17 9.93 -0.67
C ALA A 97 45.22 9.83 0.86
N SER A 98 45.67 10.87 1.57
CA SER A 98 45.67 10.89 3.04
C SER A 98 44.25 10.86 3.61
N ILE A 99 43.28 11.48 2.93
CA ILE A 99 41.86 11.42 3.35
C ILE A 99 41.34 10.00 3.28
N VAL A 100 41.56 9.29 2.18
CA VAL A 100 41.08 7.91 2.03
C VAL A 100 41.86 6.95 2.93
N ASP A 101 43.13 7.23 3.23
CA ASP A 101 43.86 6.43 4.22
C ASP A 101 43.26 6.59 5.62
N GLU A 102 42.93 7.83 6.03
CA GLU A 102 42.27 8.09 7.32
C GLU A 102 40.80 7.62 7.34
N TYR A 103 40.12 7.68 6.20
CA TYR A 103 38.71 7.32 6.01
C TYR A 103 38.56 6.33 4.84
N PRO A 104 38.85 5.03 5.06
CA PRO A 104 38.92 4.03 3.99
C PRO A 104 37.57 3.66 3.37
N VAL A 105 36.46 4.14 3.95
CA VAL A 105 35.11 3.92 3.43
C VAL A 105 34.53 5.27 3.03
N VAL A 106 34.32 5.47 1.73
CA VAL A 106 33.70 6.66 1.15
C VAL A 106 32.30 6.31 0.68
N LEU A 107 31.29 7.00 1.21
CA LEU A 107 29.90 6.86 0.80
C LEU A 107 29.53 7.98 -0.17
N SER A 108 29.00 7.62 -1.34
CA SER A 108 28.57 8.58 -2.37
C SER A 108 27.45 7.98 -3.21
N THR A 109 26.67 8.84 -3.87
CA THR A 109 25.82 8.39 -4.98
C THR A 109 26.67 8.02 -6.19
N THR A 110 26.15 7.14 -7.06
CA THR A 110 26.83 6.72 -8.30
C THR A 110 27.14 7.90 -9.21
N HIS A 111 26.25 8.90 -9.24
CA HIS A 111 26.43 10.13 -10.00
C HIS A 111 27.57 11.02 -9.49
N SER A 112 27.74 11.13 -8.16
CA SER A 112 28.68 12.09 -7.56
C SER A 112 30.07 11.51 -7.26
N LEU A 113 30.23 10.18 -7.35
CA LEU A 113 31.47 9.52 -6.96
C LEU A 113 32.65 10.01 -7.81
N ARG A 114 32.45 10.12 -9.12
CA ARG A 114 33.53 10.52 -10.04
C ARG A 114 34.00 11.95 -9.82
N SER A 115 33.08 12.89 -9.58
CA SER A 115 33.44 14.28 -9.31
C SER A 115 34.08 14.45 -7.94
N SER A 116 33.76 13.60 -6.98
CA SER A 116 34.29 13.67 -5.61
C SER A 116 35.61 12.91 -5.43
N THR A 117 36.11 12.26 -6.48
CA THR A 117 37.35 11.47 -6.47
C THR A 117 38.46 12.25 -7.17
N ALA A 118 39.65 12.29 -6.55
CA ALA A 118 40.78 12.98 -7.15
C ALA A 118 41.17 12.43 -8.54
N LYS A 119 41.76 13.29 -9.36
CA LYS A 119 42.22 12.92 -10.70
C LYS A 119 43.26 11.79 -10.59
N ASN A 120 43.08 10.73 -11.39
CA ASN A 120 43.92 9.52 -11.41
C ASN A 120 43.92 8.68 -10.12
N TYR A 121 42.99 8.90 -9.19
CA TYR A 121 42.79 8.00 -8.05
C TYR A 121 41.85 6.84 -8.42
N LEU A 122 42.16 5.63 -7.94
CA LEU A 122 41.30 4.45 -8.06
C LEU A 122 41.14 3.77 -6.70
N TYR A 123 39.90 3.57 -6.27
CA TYR A 123 39.59 2.74 -5.11
C TYR A 123 39.89 1.27 -5.39
N ASP A 124 40.23 0.51 -4.36
CA ASP A 124 40.45 -0.93 -4.52
C ASP A 124 39.14 -1.67 -4.81
N TYR A 125 38.05 -1.28 -4.15
CA TYR A 125 36.72 -1.84 -4.32
C TYR A 125 35.66 -0.74 -4.44
N LEU A 126 34.69 -0.97 -5.34
CA LEU A 126 33.44 -0.24 -5.42
C LEU A 126 32.29 -1.21 -5.13
N ILE A 127 31.49 -0.92 -4.11
CA ILE A 127 30.26 -1.66 -3.81
C ILE A 127 29.08 -0.80 -4.22
N ILE A 128 28.27 -1.29 -5.15
CA ILE A 128 27.04 -0.63 -5.60
C ILE A 128 25.87 -1.39 -5.01
N ASP A 129 25.30 -0.85 -3.93
CA ASP A 129 24.08 -1.35 -3.34
C ASP A 129 22.83 -0.87 -4.11
N GLU A 130 21.72 -1.60 -3.99
CA GLU A 130 20.46 -1.32 -4.69
C GLU A 130 20.63 -1.10 -6.21
N SER A 131 21.56 -1.82 -6.82
CA SER A 131 21.95 -1.67 -8.24
C SER A 131 20.83 -1.98 -9.23
N SER A 132 19.73 -2.61 -8.80
CA SER A 132 18.52 -2.75 -9.60
C SER A 132 17.77 -1.42 -9.79
N GLN A 133 18.05 -0.41 -8.97
CA GLN A 133 17.53 0.95 -9.08
C GLN A 133 18.52 1.93 -9.76
N VAL A 134 19.71 1.46 -10.11
CA VAL A 134 20.75 2.29 -10.74
C VAL A 134 20.66 2.16 -12.25
N ASP A 135 20.56 3.29 -12.95
CA ASP A 135 20.63 3.33 -14.40
C ASP A 135 22.07 3.06 -14.89
N ILE A 136 22.19 2.55 -16.12
CA ILE A 136 23.49 2.17 -16.69
C ILE A 136 24.45 3.36 -16.80
N VAL A 137 23.95 4.58 -17.04
CA VAL A 137 24.80 5.75 -17.27
C VAL A 137 25.44 6.19 -15.96
N SER A 138 24.64 6.44 -14.93
CA SER A 138 25.18 6.80 -13.60
C SER A 138 26.03 5.69 -13.01
N GLY A 139 25.61 4.43 -13.19
CA GLY A 139 26.39 3.26 -12.81
C GLY A 139 27.76 3.26 -13.50
N SER A 140 27.81 3.40 -14.82
CA SER A 140 29.06 3.37 -15.60
C SER A 140 30.08 4.43 -15.18
N LEU A 141 29.63 5.63 -14.79
CA LEU A 141 30.50 6.69 -14.29
C LEU A 141 31.22 6.24 -13.00
N SER A 142 30.48 5.60 -12.08
CA SER A 142 31.05 5.11 -10.83
C SER A 142 32.10 4.01 -11.05
N LEU A 143 31.89 3.13 -12.03
CA LEU A 143 32.83 2.04 -12.36
C LEU A 143 34.22 2.54 -12.73
N SER A 144 34.33 3.73 -13.34
CA SER A 144 35.62 4.32 -13.71
C SER A 144 36.52 4.69 -12.53
N CYS A 145 36.01 4.61 -11.30
CA CYS A 145 36.72 5.03 -10.09
C CYS A 145 37.37 3.88 -9.33
N ALA A 146 37.22 2.61 -9.72
CA ALA A 146 37.68 1.48 -8.91
C ALA A 146 38.31 0.35 -9.72
N LYS A 147 39.13 -0.46 -9.04
CA LYS A 147 39.81 -1.65 -9.60
C LYS A 147 38.90 -2.88 -9.59
N ASN A 148 38.18 -3.09 -8.50
CA ASN A 148 37.24 -4.21 -8.33
C ASN A 148 35.83 -3.69 -8.05
N ILE A 149 34.82 -4.43 -8.49
CA ILE A 149 33.42 -4.01 -8.40
C ILE A 149 32.59 -5.15 -7.78
N ILE A 150 31.73 -4.80 -6.84
CA ILE A 150 30.71 -5.66 -6.26
C ILE A 150 29.36 -4.99 -6.52
N ILE A 151 28.45 -5.72 -7.17
CA ILE A 151 27.12 -5.24 -7.52
C ILE A 151 26.12 -6.01 -6.68
N VAL A 152 25.37 -5.28 -5.85
CA VAL A 152 24.36 -5.83 -4.94
C VAL A 152 23.00 -5.24 -5.31
N GLY A 153 21.98 -6.08 -5.37
CA GLY A 153 20.62 -5.65 -5.69
C GLY A 153 19.72 -6.83 -5.96
N ASP A 154 18.45 -6.53 -6.22
CA ASP A 154 17.42 -7.53 -6.42
C ASP A 154 16.58 -7.20 -7.67
N LEU A 155 16.64 -8.07 -8.67
CA LEU A 155 15.88 -7.92 -9.92
C LEU A 155 14.37 -8.17 -9.72
N MET A 156 13.97 -8.77 -8.60
CA MET A 156 12.56 -8.96 -8.21
C MET A 156 12.02 -7.77 -7.38
N GLN A 157 12.84 -6.76 -7.08
CA GLN A 157 12.41 -5.48 -6.51
C GLN A 157 12.32 -4.38 -7.56
N LEU A 158 11.98 -3.15 -7.15
CA LEU A 158 11.67 -2.07 -8.09
C LEU A 158 12.88 -1.74 -9.00
N PRO A 159 12.67 -1.63 -10.33
CA PRO A 159 13.69 -1.15 -11.24
C PRO A 159 13.82 0.38 -11.15
N HIS A 160 14.86 0.93 -11.78
CA HIS A 160 14.97 2.37 -11.95
C HIS A 160 13.83 2.91 -12.85
N ILE A 161 13.45 4.17 -12.61
CA ILE A 161 12.32 4.79 -13.32
C ILE A 161 12.83 5.45 -14.60
N VAL A 162 12.34 4.99 -15.75
CA VAL A 162 12.63 5.58 -17.06
C VAL A 162 11.53 6.56 -17.45
N ASN A 163 11.91 7.77 -17.87
CA ASN A 163 10.95 8.76 -18.35
C ASN A 163 10.32 8.30 -19.68
N ASN A 164 9.00 8.26 -19.75
CA ASN A 164 8.26 7.88 -20.96
C ASN A 164 8.66 8.67 -22.21
N LYS A 165 9.09 9.93 -22.08
CA LYS A 165 9.58 10.74 -23.21
C LYS A 165 10.87 10.20 -23.83
N LEU A 166 11.71 9.52 -23.04
CA LEU A 166 12.98 8.94 -23.49
C LEU A 166 12.78 7.57 -24.15
N ASN A 167 11.68 6.86 -23.84
CA ASN A 167 11.46 5.51 -24.33
C ASN A 167 11.52 5.41 -25.86
N THR A 168 10.84 6.31 -26.56
CA THR A 168 10.80 6.33 -28.04
C THR A 168 12.16 6.61 -28.65
N VAL A 169 12.94 7.50 -28.04
CA VAL A 169 14.29 7.84 -28.51
C VAL A 169 15.24 6.67 -28.30
N VAL A 170 15.21 6.06 -27.11
CA VAL A 170 16.04 4.89 -26.79
C VAL A 170 15.72 3.71 -27.71
N ASP A 171 14.44 3.41 -27.91
CA ASP A 171 14.03 2.31 -28.79
C ASP A 171 14.52 2.52 -30.23
N LYS A 172 14.39 3.75 -30.75
CA LYS A 172 14.86 4.08 -32.09
C LYS A 172 16.37 3.89 -32.23
N ILE A 173 17.16 4.40 -31.29
CA ILE A 173 18.63 4.24 -31.30
C ILE A 173 19.03 2.76 -31.31
N PHE A 174 18.38 1.94 -30.48
CA PHE A 174 18.71 0.51 -30.37
C PHE A 174 18.33 -0.27 -31.64
N ILE A 175 17.21 0.07 -32.28
CA ILE A 175 16.79 -0.53 -33.55
C ILE A 175 17.75 -0.13 -34.68
N ASP A 176 18.04 1.17 -34.81
CA ASP A 176 18.84 1.72 -35.91
C ASP A 176 20.30 1.22 -35.85
N HIS A 177 20.86 1.08 -34.64
CA HIS A 177 22.27 0.72 -34.44
C HIS A 177 22.52 -0.74 -34.06
N LYS A 178 21.47 -1.58 -33.93
CA LYS A 178 21.57 -3.01 -33.56
C LYS A 178 22.47 -3.26 -32.34
N LEU A 179 22.33 -2.41 -31.32
CA LEU A 179 23.15 -2.49 -30.12
C LEU A 179 22.79 -3.72 -29.28
N ASN A 180 23.74 -4.22 -28.49
CA ASN A 180 23.47 -5.32 -27.56
C ASN A 180 22.36 -4.89 -26.57
N PRO A 181 21.25 -5.67 -26.46
CA PRO A 181 20.09 -5.32 -25.62
C PRO A 181 20.42 -5.02 -24.16
N PHE A 182 21.50 -5.59 -23.61
CA PHE A 182 21.89 -5.35 -22.22
C PHE A 182 22.46 -3.96 -21.97
N PHE A 183 22.84 -3.19 -22.99
CA PHE A 183 23.19 -1.78 -22.84
C PHE A 183 21.97 -0.85 -22.91
N ASN A 184 20.75 -1.38 -23.06
CA ASN A 184 19.55 -0.56 -23.14
C ASN A 184 19.35 0.23 -21.84
N TYR A 185 19.24 1.55 -21.94
CA TYR A 185 19.02 2.46 -20.81
C TYR A 185 17.77 2.11 -19.99
N LYS A 186 16.83 1.34 -20.56
CA LYS A 186 15.67 0.81 -19.84
C LYS A 186 16.00 -0.33 -18.87
N ASN A 187 17.18 -0.93 -18.98
CA ASN A 187 17.67 -1.91 -18.01
C ASN A 187 18.40 -1.20 -16.88
N ASN A 188 18.40 -1.83 -15.70
CA ASN A 188 19.24 -1.42 -14.59
C ASN A 188 20.63 -2.04 -14.67
N LEU A 189 21.55 -1.50 -13.87
CA LEU A 189 22.95 -1.93 -13.84
C LEU A 189 23.10 -3.43 -13.58
N LEU A 190 22.34 -3.97 -12.62
CA LEU A 190 22.40 -5.39 -12.25
C LEU A 190 22.00 -6.32 -13.41
N LEU A 191 20.91 -6.01 -14.11
CA LEU A 191 20.42 -6.78 -15.25
C LEU A 191 21.41 -6.72 -16.41
N SER A 192 21.95 -5.53 -16.69
CA SER A 192 22.97 -5.32 -17.72
C SER A 192 24.21 -6.15 -17.46
N PHE A 193 24.76 -6.10 -16.25
CA PHE A 193 25.94 -6.89 -15.88
C PHE A 193 25.67 -8.39 -15.96
N SER A 194 24.52 -8.83 -15.44
CA SER A 194 24.14 -10.24 -15.44
C SER A 194 24.02 -10.83 -16.86
N GLY A 195 23.62 -10.01 -17.83
CA GLY A 195 23.46 -10.41 -19.22
C GLY A 195 24.72 -10.28 -20.08
N ILE A 196 25.56 -9.26 -19.84
CA ILE A 196 26.82 -9.05 -20.55
C ILE A 196 27.86 -10.06 -20.08
N PHE A 197 28.02 -10.20 -18.76
CA PHE A 197 29.04 -11.04 -18.16
C PHE A 197 28.39 -12.33 -17.64
N LYS A 198 28.59 -13.42 -18.39
CA LYS A 198 28.04 -14.73 -18.03
C LYS A 198 28.88 -15.46 -16.99
N ASP A 199 30.20 -15.28 -17.04
CA ASP A 199 31.17 -16.05 -16.26
C ASP A 199 31.61 -15.37 -14.95
N ILE A 200 30.85 -14.39 -14.47
CA ILE A 200 31.13 -13.74 -13.19
C ILE A 200 30.49 -14.51 -12.02
N PRO A 201 31.14 -14.55 -10.84
CA PRO A 201 30.55 -15.13 -9.64
C PRO A 201 29.22 -14.43 -9.30
N LYS A 202 28.18 -15.23 -9.04
CA LYS A 202 26.85 -14.76 -8.63
C LYS A 202 26.42 -15.56 -7.40
N THR A 203 25.93 -14.85 -6.38
CA THR A 203 25.48 -15.48 -5.13
C THR A 203 24.13 -14.88 -4.76
N LEU A 204 23.12 -15.75 -4.65
CA LEU A 204 21.83 -15.39 -4.06
C LEU A 204 21.93 -15.53 -2.55
N LEU A 205 21.62 -14.47 -1.82
CA LEU A 205 21.45 -14.52 -0.36
C LEU A 205 20.07 -15.13 -0.08
N LYS A 206 20.04 -16.36 0.42
CA LYS A 206 18.80 -17.14 0.59
C LYS A 206 18.10 -16.88 1.91
N GLU A 207 18.85 -16.52 2.93
CA GLU A 207 18.35 -16.44 4.30
C GLU A 207 17.50 -15.17 4.51
N HIS A 208 16.26 -15.35 4.97
CA HIS A 208 15.31 -14.28 5.23
C HIS A 208 14.99 -14.17 6.72
N TYR A 209 15.20 -12.97 7.29
CA TYR A 209 15.12 -12.71 8.74
C TYR A 209 14.07 -11.66 9.13
N ARG A 210 13.26 -11.16 8.19
CA ARG A 210 12.43 -9.95 8.41
C ARG A 210 10.97 -10.26 8.64
N CYS A 211 10.31 -10.84 7.65
CA CYS A 211 8.86 -10.97 7.64
C CYS A 211 8.43 -12.29 8.25
N HIS A 212 7.26 -12.29 8.88
CA HIS A 212 6.58 -13.50 9.34
C HIS A 212 6.52 -14.53 8.20
N PRO A 213 6.71 -15.85 8.47
CA PRO A 213 6.82 -16.88 7.43
C PRO A 213 5.72 -16.84 6.39
N LYS A 214 4.45 -16.75 6.80
CA LYS A 214 3.30 -16.64 5.88
C LYS A 214 3.29 -15.38 5.00
N ILE A 215 3.90 -14.27 5.42
CA ILE A 215 4.00 -13.05 4.61
C ILE A 215 5.03 -13.27 3.49
N ILE A 216 6.25 -13.65 3.86
CA ILE A 216 7.33 -13.81 2.88
C ILE A 216 7.13 -15.06 2.00
N ASP A 217 6.46 -16.11 2.48
CA ASP A 217 6.19 -17.32 1.71
C ASP A 217 5.42 -17.05 0.41
N PHE A 218 4.49 -16.08 0.42
CA PHE A 218 3.88 -15.61 -0.84
C PHE A 218 4.93 -15.08 -1.82
N CYS A 219 5.80 -14.18 -1.38
CA CYS A 219 6.86 -13.63 -2.22
C CYS A 219 7.85 -14.71 -2.66
N ASN A 220 8.19 -15.64 -1.77
CA ASN A 220 9.13 -16.73 -2.03
C ASN A 220 8.63 -17.62 -3.18
N LYS A 221 7.37 -18.08 -3.09
CA LYS A 221 6.71 -18.87 -4.14
C LYS A 221 6.55 -18.11 -5.44
N LYS A 222 6.19 -16.82 -5.34
CA LYS A 222 5.79 -16.02 -6.50
C LYS A 222 6.97 -15.43 -7.27
N PHE A 223 8.03 -15.02 -6.59
CA PHE A 223 9.12 -14.22 -7.16
C PHE A 223 10.50 -14.88 -7.04
N TYR A 224 10.70 -15.76 -6.06
CA TYR A 224 12.02 -16.35 -5.76
C TYR A 224 12.07 -17.87 -5.95
N ASN A 225 11.05 -18.49 -6.55
CA ASN A 225 10.97 -19.93 -6.84
C ASN A 225 11.28 -20.82 -5.62
N ASP A 226 10.82 -20.43 -4.44
CA ASP A 226 11.07 -21.14 -3.17
C ASP A 226 12.55 -21.27 -2.79
N GLU A 227 13.43 -20.42 -3.32
CA GLU A 227 14.86 -20.45 -2.98
C GLU A 227 15.19 -19.76 -1.64
N LEU A 228 14.29 -18.93 -1.10
CA LEU A 228 14.52 -18.28 0.19
C LEU A 228 14.30 -19.26 1.35
N ILE A 229 15.22 -19.21 2.31
CA ILE A 229 15.19 -19.94 3.57
C ILE A 229 14.67 -18.99 4.64
N ILE A 230 13.46 -19.24 5.13
CA ILE A 230 12.81 -18.40 6.13
C ILE A 230 13.36 -18.76 7.51
N LEU A 231 13.99 -17.81 8.19
CA LEU A 231 14.61 -17.96 9.51
C LEU A 231 13.91 -17.14 10.60
N THR A 232 12.66 -16.78 10.35
CA THR A 232 11.75 -16.16 11.32
C THR A 232 10.80 -17.21 11.89
N GLU A 233 10.38 -17.06 13.13
CA GLU A 233 9.46 -17.99 13.78
C GLU A 233 8.01 -17.76 13.33
N GLU A 234 7.22 -18.85 13.26
CA GLU A 234 5.77 -18.73 13.13
C GLU A 234 5.16 -18.36 14.48
N SER A 235 4.38 -17.28 14.48
CA SER A 235 3.51 -16.92 15.60
C SER A 235 2.09 -17.41 15.36
N ASN A 236 1.32 -17.64 16.43
CA ASN A 236 -0.10 -17.99 16.35
C ASN A 236 -1.00 -16.81 15.94
N ASP A 237 -0.42 -15.64 15.69
CA ASP A 237 -1.16 -14.48 15.23
C ASP A 237 -1.66 -14.68 13.79
N GLU A 238 -2.55 -13.78 13.35
CA GLU A 238 -3.03 -13.69 11.99
C GLU A 238 -2.16 -12.68 11.22
N PRO A 239 -1.05 -13.11 10.59
CA PRO A 239 -0.05 -12.19 10.01
C PRO A 239 -0.52 -11.53 8.72
N LEU A 240 -1.61 -12.01 8.13
CA LEU A 240 -2.13 -11.59 6.83
C LEU A 240 -3.65 -11.45 6.92
N THR A 241 -4.15 -10.23 6.74
CA THR A 241 -5.58 -9.94 6.74
C THR A 241 -5.96 -9.23 5.44
N LEU A 242 -6.93 -9.79 4.71
CA LEU A 242 -7.49 -9.18 3.51
C LEU A 242 -8.80 -8.46 3.85
N TYR A 243 -8.87 -7.18 3.54
CA TYR A 243 -10.10 -6.39 3.55
C TYR A 243 -10.58 -6.18 2.11
N LYS A 244 -11.81 -6.58 1.83
CA LYS A 244 -12.47 -6.25 0.57
C LYS A 244 -13.46 -5.13 0.78
N THR A 245 -13.36 -4.08 -0.02
CA THR A 245 -14.34 -3.00 0.01
C THR A 245 -15.69 -3.49 -0.51
N SER A 246 -16.75 -2.79 -0.15
CA SER A 246 -18.05 -2.96 -0.78
C SER A 246 -17.97 -2.81 -2.30
N GLU A 247 -18.85 -3.54 -3.02
CA GLU A 247 -18.92 -3.47 -4.47
C GLU A 247 -19.19 -2.02 -4.91
N GLY A 248 -18.49 -1.59 -5.96
CA GLY A 248 -18.66 -0.28 -6.57
C GLY A 248 -17.34 0.21 -7.15
N ASN A 249 -17.40 0.91 -8.28
CA ASN A 249 -16.18 1.41 -8.92
C ASN A 249 -15.73 2.73 -8.23
N HIS A 250 -15.33 2.64 -6.97
CA HIS A 250 -15.01 3.78 -6.09
C HIS A 250 -13.69 4.47 -6.40
N SER A 251 -12.83 3.85 -7.19
CA SER A 251 -11.63 4.49 -7.73
C SER A 251 -12.00 5.74 -8.55
N ARG A 252 -11.29 6.83 -8.29
CA ARG A 252 -11.41 8.12 -8.95
C ARG A 252 -10.02 8.61 -9.34
N GLY A 253 -9.62 8.29 -10.56
CA GLY A 253 -8.27 8.59 -11.04
C GLY A 253 -7.23 7.76 -10.29
N LEU A 254 -6.49 8.39 -9.38
CA LEU A 254 -5.36 7.79 -8.66
C LEU A 254 -5.61 7.67 -7.14
N TYR A 255 -6.87 7.69 -6.71
CA TYR A 255 -7.25 7.46 -5.31
C TYR A 255 -8.61 6.74 -5.20
N ASN A 256 -8.86 6.08 -4.07
CA ASN A 256 -10.10 5.37 -3.76
C ASN A 256 -10.55 5.74 -2.34
N GLN A 257 -11.66 6.48 -2.25
CA GLN A 257 -12.20 6.93 -0.96
C GLN A 257 -12.70 5.76 -0.10
N ARG A 258 -13.25 4.71 -0.73
CA ARG A 258 -13.77 3.56 0.03
C ARG A 258 -12.67 2.82 0.78
N GLU A 259 -11.51 2.67 0.13
CA GLU A 259 -10.34 2.06 0.77
C GLU A 259 -9.81 2.93 1.92
N ILE A 260 -9.84 4.26 1.77
CA ILE A 260 -9.48 5.19 2.85
C ILE A 260 -10.41 4.99 4.05
N ASP A 261 -11.73 4.95 3.80
CA ASP A 261 -12.73 4.78 4.86
C ASP A 261 -12.54 3.44 5.60
N VAL A 262 -12.23 2.35 4.88
CA VAL A 262 -11.92 1.03 5.48
C VAL A 262 -10.68 1.10 6.36
N ILE A 263 -9.61 1.74 5.88
CA ILE A 263 -8.38 1.89 6.66
C ILE A 263 -8.66 2.65 7.96
N GLU A 264 -9.34 3.80 7.85
CA GLU A 264 -9.63 4.67 8.99
C GLU A 264 -10.56 4.01 10.02
N GLN A 265 -11.59 3.31 9.56
CA GLN A 265 -12.72 2.94 10.41
C GLN A 265 -12.75 1.47 10.82
N GLU A 266 -12.09 0.58 10.07
CA GLU A 266 -12.05 -0.86 10.36
C GLU A 266 -10.64 -1.31 10.77
N ILE A 267 -9.59 -0.84 10.09
CA ILE A 267 -8.22 -1.35 10.30
C ILE A 267 -7.50 -0.62 11.43
N LEU A 268 -7.36 0.70 11.35
CA LEU A 268 -6.59 1.48 12.33
C LEU A 268 -7.12 1.38 13.78
N PRO A 269 -8.44 1.27 14.04
CA PRO A 269 -8.93 1.05 15.39
C PRO A 269 -8.44 -0.26 16.03
N GLU A 270 -8.16 -1.31 15.23
CA GLU A 270 -7.59 -2.58 15.70
C GLU A 270 -6.09 -2.46 16.03
N MET A 271 -5.44 -1.36 15.65
CA MET A 271 -3.98 -1.18 15.68
C MET A 271 -3.53 0.04 16.49
N LYS A 272 -4.39 0.54 17.38
CA LYS A 272 -4.14 1.78 18.12
C LYS A 272 -2.86 1.70 18.96
N GLY A 273 -1.95 2.65 18.76
CA GLY A 273 -0.67 2.74 19.48
C GLY A 273 0.44 1.82 18.94
N LEU A 274 0.22 1.11 17.84
CA LEU A 274 1.25 0.33 17.15
C LEU A 274 2.03 1.19 16.15
N ASP A 275 3.20 0.69 15.74
CA ASP A 275 3.96 1.27 14.63
C ASP A 275 3.40 0.77 13.28
N ILE A 276 2.96 1.70 12.44
CA ILE A 276 2.16 1.40 11.23
C ILE A 276 2.77 2.09 10.02
N GLY A 277 2.94 1.33 8.93
CA GLY A 277 3.19 1.89 7.60
C GLY A 277 1.98 1.70 6.69
N ILE A 278 1.49 2.75 6.04
CA ILE A 278 0.44 2.68 5.03
C ILE A 278 1.05 2.96 3.67
N ILE A 279 0.95 1.98 2.76
CA ILE A 279 1.59 2.02 1.46
C ILE A 279 0.56 1.99 0.34
N SER A 280 0.72 2.87 -0.65
CA SER A 280 -0.09 2.88 -1.87
C SER A 280 0.78 2.96 -3.13
N PRO A 281 0.36 2.40 -4.27
CA PRO A 281 1.00 2.68 -5.56
C PRO A 281 0.87 4.16 -5.98
N PHE A 282 -0.13 4.89 -5.47
CA PHE A 282 -0.44 6.24 -5.94
C PHE A 282 -0.22 7.33 -4.90
N ARG A 283 0.44 8.41 -5.32
CA ARG A 283 0.71 9.59 -4.48
C ARG A 283 -0.55 10.35 -4.05
N MET A 284 -1.61 10.34 -4.86
CA MET A 284 -2.86 11.00 -4.48
C MET A 284 -3.53 10.31 -3.28
N GLN A 285 -3.52 8.98 -3.24
CA GLN A 285 -4.01 8.19 -2.11
C GLN A 285 -3.22 8.50 -0.84
N THR A 286 -1.88 8.49 -0.92
CA THR A 286 -1.02 8.78 0.25
C THR A 286 -1.17 10.21 0.72
N ASN A 287 -1.30 11.20 -0.16
CA ASN A 287 -1.56 12.58 0.25
C ASN A 287 -2.89 12.72 0.99
N LYS A 288 -3.96 12.03 0.54
CA LYS A 288 -5.25 12.08 1.23
C LYS A 288 -5.16 11.45 2.63
N LEU A 289 -4.52 10.29 2.74
CA LEU A 289 -4.31 9.62 4.02
C LEU A 289 -3.42 10.45 4.97
N ASN A 290 -2.33 11.04 4.47
CA ASN A 290 -1.48 11.96 5.25
C ASN A 290 -2.26 13.16 5.79
N ASN A 291 -3.19 13.72 5.03
CA ASN A 291 -4.02 14.82 5.52
C ASN A 291 -4.99 14.41 6.63
N ILE A 292 -5.44 13.14 6.63
CA ILE A 292 -6.35 12.60 7.66
C ILE A 292 -5.58 12.30 8.94
N PHE A 293 -4.37 11.74 8.82
CA PHE A 293 -3.56 11.26 9.94
C PHE A 293 -2.35 12.15 10.24
N ILE A 294 -2.45 13.46 9.97
CA ILE A 294 -1.32 14.39 10.08
C ILE A 294 -0.76 14.50 11.51
N ASP A 295 -1.61 14.29 12.50
CA ASP A 295 -1.28 14.39 13.93
C ASP A 295 -0.83 13.05 14.55
N GLU A 296 -0.85 11.95 13.79
CA GLU A 296 -0.54 10.60 14.29
C GLU A 296 0.91 10.22 13.98
N SER A 297 1.82 10.45 14.94
CA SER A 297 3.27 10.24 14.75
C SER A 297 3.69 8.78 14.56
N ASN A 298 2.85 7.81 14.93
CA ASN A 298 3.10 6.38 14.80
C ASN A 298 2.68 5.81 13.43
N ILE A 299 2.14 6.64 12.53
CA ILE A 299 1.68 6.24 11.20
C ILE A 299 2.56 6.90 10.13
N GLU A 300 3.30 6.08 9.38
CA GLU A 300 4.09 6.53 8.24
C GLU A 300 3.37 6.18 6.94
N ILE A 301 3.16 7.17 6.06
CA ILE A 301 2.34 7.00 4.85
C ILE A 301 3.10 7.47 3.62
N ASP A 302 3.45 6.53 2.73
CA ASP A 302 4.11 6.90 1.48
C ASP A 302 3.84 5.90 0.34
N THR A 303 4.35 6.22 -0.84
CA THR A 303 4.24 5.36 -2.02
C THR A 303 5.20 4.18 -1.92
N VAL A 304 4.88 3.05 -2.57
CA VAL A 304 5.75 1.84 -2.58
C VAL A 304 7.20 2.18 -2.93
N HIS A 305 7.42 3.08 -3.90
CA HIS A 305 8.75 3.49 -4.35
C HIS A 305 9.57 4.18 -3.25
N LYS A 306 8.93 5.01 -2.42
CA LYS A 306 9.62 5.70 -1.33
C LYS A 306 9.76 4.85 -0.07
N TYR A 307 8.96 3.80 0.05
CA TYR A 307 9.03 2.82 1.13
C TYR A 307 10.11 1.74 0.90
N GLN A 308 10.78 1.74 -0.26
CA GLN A 308 11.85 0.79 -0.54
C GLN A 308 13.01 0.95 0.45
N GLY A 309 13.54 -0.18 0.93
CA GLY A 309 14.56 -0.20 1.98
C GLY A 309 14.04 0.08 3.40
N ARG A 310 12.78 0.49 3.56
CA ARG A 310 12.14 0.70 4.87
C ARG A 310 11.37 -0.55 5.30
N GLU A 311 10.96 -0.59 6.56
CA GLU A 311 10.19 -1.69 7.15
C GLU A 311 9.39 -1.18 8.35
N LYS A 312 8.26 -1.84 8.64
CA LYS A 312 7.44 -1.59 9.83
C LYS A 312 6.93 -2.90 10.40
N GLU A 313 6.60 -2.89 11.70
CA GLU A 313 5.97 -4.03 12.35
C GLU A 313 4.64 -4.39 11.69
N ASN A 314 3.83 -3.37 11.37
CA ASN A 314 2.56 -3.55 10.71
C ASN A 314 2.47 -2.69 9.45
N ILE A 315 2.04 -3.29 8.34
CA ILE A 315 1.85 -2.60 7.07
C ILE A 315 0.41 -2.72 6.60
N VAL A 316 -0.13 -1.64 6.05
CA VAL A 316 -1.40 -1.61 5.33
C VAL A 316 -1.15 -1.26 3.86
N ILE A 317 -1.53 -2.14 2.94
CA ILE A 317 -1.46 -1.90 1.49
C ILE A 317 -2.84 -1.54 0.97
N THR A 318 -2.96 -0.42 0.25
CA THR A 318 -4.19 -0.01 -0.48
C THR A 318 -3.93 -0.04 -1.97
N THR A 319 -4.68 -0.84 -2.72
CA THR A 319 -4.46 -1.03 -4.17
C THR A 319 -5.07 0.05 -5.03
N VAL A 320 -6.08 0.77 -4.53
CA VAL A 320 -6.80 1.91 -5.15
C VAL A 320 -7.64 1.53 -6.38
N VAL A 321 -7.35 0.43 -7.06
CA VAL A 321 -7.89 0.11 -8.38
C VAL A 321 -9.10 -0.83 -8.31
N ASP A 322 -10.15 -0.50 -9.07
CA ASP A 322 -11.32 -1.38 -9.25
C ASP A 322 -11.23 -2.24 -10.52
N ARG A 323 -10.18 -2.04 -11.32
CA ARG A 323 -10.02 -2.64 -12.65
C ARG A 323 -8.57 -3.00 -12.88
N LYS A 324 -8.35 -3.80 -13.93
CA LYS A 324 -7.01 -4.14 -14.37
C LYS A 324 -6.19 -2.87 -14.62
N ASN A 325 -5.02 -2.82 -14.02
CA ASN A 325 -4.06 -1.73 -14.11
C ASN A 325 -2.65 -2.31 -14.06
N ASP A 326 -1.94 -2.29 -15.19
CA ASP A 326 -0.63 -2.94 -15.32
C ASP A 326 0.47 -2.31 -14.43
N PHE A 327 0.29 -1.05 -14.00
CA PHE A 327 1.22 -0.42 -13.06
C PHE A 327 1.06 -1.00 -11.64
N VAL A 328 -0.18 -1.21 -11.18
CA VAL A 328 -0.45 -1.82 -9.87
C VAL A 328 -0.21 -3.33 -9.91
N ASP A 329 -0.52 -3.98 -11.04
CA ASP A 329 -0.24 -5.40 -11.26
C ASP A 329 1.24 -5.71 -11.53
N ASN A 330 2.14 -4.75 -11.29
CA ASN A 330 3.56 -4.96 -11.45
C ASN A 330 4.10 -5.90 -10.35
N PRO A 331 4.79 -6.99 -10.71
CA PRO A 331 5.28 -7.98 -9.74
C PRO A 331 6.32 -7.40 -8.78
N ASN A 332 7.24 -6.56 -9.27
CA ASN A 332 8.27 -5.92 -8.45
C ASN A 332 7.67 -4.97 -7.41
N LEU A 333 6.66 -4.19 -7.81
CA LEU A 333 5.92 -3.28 -6.94
C LEU A 333 5.19 -4.04 -5.84
N LEU A 334 4.52 -5.15 -6.19
CA LEU A 334 3.84 -6.00 -5.22
C LEU A 334 4.83 -6.67 -4.25
N ASN A 335 5.95 -7.19 -4.76
CA ASN A 335 6.99 -7.82 -3.95
C ASN A 335 7.56 -6.85 -2.91
N VAL A 336 7.90 -5.62 -3.34
CA VAL A 336 8.39 -4.58 -2.42
C VAL A 336 7.33 -4.26 -1.37
N ALA A 337 6.08 -4.02 -1.77
CA ALA A 337 5.01 -3.63 -0.85
C ALA A 337 4.76 -4.69 0.25
N ILE A 338 4.67 -5.97 -0.13
CA ILE A 338 4.42 -7.07 0.81
C ILE A 338 5.61 -7.27 1.76
N SER A 339 6.84 -7.22 1.23
CA SER A 339 8.06 -7.47 2.01
C SER A 339 8.45 -6.34 2.98
N ARG A 340 7.65 -5.28 3.10
CA ARG A 340 7.86 -4.20 4.09
C ARG A 340 7.33 -4.57 5.49
N ALA A 341 6.45 -5.55 5.58
CA ALA A 341 5.79 -5.97 6.81
C ALA A 341 6.63 -6.99 7.59
N LYS A 342 6.92 -6.72 8.86
CA LYS A 342 7.58 -7.70 9.73
C LYS A 342 6.59 -8.68 10.34
N SER A 343 5.59 -8.19 11.08
CA SER A 343 4.66 -9.02 11.84
C SER A 343 3.31 -9.19 11.12
N LYS A 344 2.64 -8.07 10.80
CA LYS A 344 1.28 -8.09 10.22
C LYS A 344 1.19 -7.30 8.93
N LEU A 345 0.50 -7.88 7.96
CA LEU A 345 0.17 -7.28 6.68
C LEU A 345 -1.34 -7.24 6.49
N TYR A 346 -1.86 -6.03 6.32
CA TYR A 346 -3.23 -5.76 5.94
C TYR A 346 -3.29 -5.37 4.47
N VAL A 347 -4.16 -6.00 3.70
CA VAL A 347 -4.32 -5.70 2.27
C VAL A 347 -5.75 -5.25 2.03
N VAL A 348 -5.92 -4.05 1.53
CA VAL A 348 -7.22 -3.48 1.15
C VAL A 348 -7.35 -3.51 -0.36
N VAL A 349 -8.34 -4.25 -0.85
CA VAL A 349 -8.64 -4.41 -2.27
C VAL A 349 -10.10 -4.10 -2.57
N SER A 350 -10.37 -3.77 -3.82
CA SER A 350 -11.76 -3.72 -4.31
C SER A 350 -12.37 -5.13 -4.43
N ASP A 351 -13.69 -5.25 -4.27
CA ASP A 351 -14.42 -6.52 -4.40
C ASP A 351 -14.15 -7.25 -5.74
N LYS A 352 -13.92 -6.48 -6.82
CA LYS A 352 -13.72 -7.01 -8.17
C LYS A 352 -12.28 -6.90 -8.65
N GLU A 353 -11.34 -7.29 -7.80
CA GLU A 353 -9.93 -7.31 -8.14
C GLU A 353 -9.66 -8.13 -9.42
N ALA A 354 -9.09 -7.47 -10.42
CA ALA A 354 -8.88 -7.99 -11.77
C ALA A 354 -7.40 -8.11 -12.13
N ASN A 355 -6.50 -7.64 -11.27
CA ASN A 355 -5.06 -7.72 -11.43
C ASN A 355 -4.57 -9.12 -11.07
N ARG A 356 -3.73 -9.71 -11.92
CA ARG A 356 -3.32 -11.12 -11.81
C ARG A 356 -2.54 -11.38 -10.52
N ASN A 357 -1.51 -10.58 -10.26
CA ASN A 357 -0.60 -10.77 -9.13
C ASN A 357 -1.31 -10.49 -7.79
N ILE A 358 -2.20 -9.49 -7.76
CA ILE A 358 -3.02 -9.21 -6.57
C ILE A 358 -4.04 -10.34 -6.36
N LYS A 359 -4.64 -10.86 -7.43
CA LYS A 359 -5.54 -12.02 -7.35
C LYS A 359 -4.82 -13.27 -6.84
N ASP A 360 -3.57 -13.47 -7.23
CA ASP A 360 -2.74 -14.55 -6.71
C ASP A 360 -2.50 -14.38 -5.20
N LEU A 361 -2.27 -13.15 -4.72
CA LEU A 361 -2.20 -12.85 -3.28
C LEU A 361 -3.54 -13.13 -2.57
N VAL A 362 -4.66 -12.69 -3.13
CA VAL A 362 -6.00 -12.97 -2.58
C VAL A 362 -6.26 -14.48 -2.51
N ASN A 363 -5.90 -15.22 -3.55
CA ASN A 363 -6.04 -16.67 -3.60
C ASN A 363 -5.09 -17.37 -2.62
N TYR A 364 -3.89 -16.86 -2.44
CA TYR A 364 -2.94 -17.33 -1.43
C TYR A 364 -3.51 -17.17 -0.01
N ILE A 365 -4.06 -16.00 0.30
CA ILE A 365 -4.70 -15.73 1.60
C ILE A 365 -5.87 -16.71 1.83
N LYS A 366 -6.71 -16.94 0.80
CA LYS A 366 -7.80 -17.93 0.85
C LYS A 366 -7.30 -19.36 1.06
N TYR A 367 -6.29 -19.76 0.31
CA TYR A 367 -5.76 -21.12 0.33
C TYR A 367 -5.16 -21.48 1.70
N ASN A 368 -4.50 -20.52 2.35
CA ASN A 368 -3.90 -20.71 3.66
C ASN A 368 -4.87 -20.45 4.83
N ASN A 369 -6.18 -20.35 4.56
CA ASN A 369 -7.24 -20.08 5.55
C ASN A 369 -6.96 -18.86 6.44
N LEU A 370 -6.37 -17.82 5.85
CA LEU A 370 -6.08 -16.55 6.54
C LEU A 370 -7.33 -15.67 6.56
N LEU A 371 -7.30 -14.60 7.37
CA LEU A 371 -8.47 -13.75 7.57
C LEU A 371 -8.86 -12.98 6.32
N ILE A 372 -10.16 -13.05 6.01
CA ILE A 372 -10.80 -12.27 4.96
C ILE A 372 -12.01 -11.58 5.57
N LYS A 373 -12.00 -10.25 5.55
CA LYS A 373 -13.06 -9.39 6.03
C LYS A 373 -13.70 -8.69 4.84
N GLU A 374 -15.02 -8.83 4.71
CA GLU A 374 -15.82 -8.03 3.80
C GLU A 374 -16.23 -6.75 4.55
N SER A 375 -15.88 -5.58 4.02
CA SER A 375 -16.19 -4.31 4.68
C SER A 375 -17.69 -4.08 4.73
N ASN A 376 -18.17 -3.60 5.89
CA ASN A 376 -19.56 -3.21 6.09
C ASN A 376 -19.82 -1.73 5.75
N ILE A 377 -18.82 -1.01 5.25
CA ILE A 377 -18.94 0.41 4.91
C ILE A 377 -19.67 0.54 3.57
N TYR A 378 -20.94 0.94 3.63
CA TYR A 378 -21.80 1.21 2.47
C TYR A 378 -22.20 2.69 2.41
N SER A 379 -22.25 3.25 1.21
CA SER A 379 -22.84 4.56 0.93
C SER A 379 -24.11 4.38 0.12
N ILE A 380 -25.13 5.20 0.38
CA ILE A 380 -26.32 5.18 -0.48
C ILE A 380 -25.99 5.64 -1.91
N PHE A 381 -24.94 6.45 -2.07
CA PHE A 381 -24.47 6.93 -3.37
C PHE A 381 -23.80 5.84 -4.20
N ASP A 382 -23.50 4.68 -3.63
CA ASP A 382 -22.98 3.50 -4.34
C ASP A 382 -23.98 3.02 -5.42
N LEU A 383 -25.26 3.31 -5.24
CA LEU A 383 -26.30 3.06 -6.24
C LEU A 383 -26.11 3.87 -7.53
N LEU A 384 -25.35 4.97 -7.52
CA LEU A 384 -25.06 5.79 -8.71
C LEU A 384 -24.04 5.13 -9.65
N TYR A 385 -23.37 4.06 -9.22
CA TYR A 385 -22.32 3.40 -10.00
C TYR A 385 -22.91 2.37 -10.98
N LYS A 386 -22.21 2.15 -12.10
CA LYS A 386 -22.69 1.27 -13.20
C LYS A 386 -23.04 -0.14 -12.74
N SER A 387 -22.31 -0.71 -11.80
CA SER A 387 -22.57 -2.04 -11.23
C SER A 387 -23.95 -2.14 -10.58
N TYR A 388 -24.49 -1.04 -10.07
CA TYR A 388 -25.78 -0.99 -9.39
C TYR A 388 -26.92 -0.45 -10.26
N ALA A 389 -26.68 -0.16 -11.54
CA ALA A 389 -27.68 0.44 -12.43
C ALA A 389 -29.04 -0.31 -12.43
N PRO A 390 -29.10 -1.66 -12.46
CA PRO A 390 -30.38 -2.37 -12.42
C PRO A 390 -31.13 -2.21 -11.08
N LYS A 391 -30.38 -2.19 -9.97
CA LYS A 391 -30.93 -1.97 -8.62
C LYS A 391 -31.43 -0.53 -8.47
N LEU A 392 -30.65 0.44 -8.96
CA LEU A 392 -31.02 1.86 -8.97
C LEU A 392 -32.29 2.10 -9.80
N GLU A 393 -32.40 1.55 -11.00
CA GLU A 393 -33.59 1.71 -11.84
C GLU A 393 -34.85 1.13 -11.18
N LYS A 394 -34.74 -0.05 -10.56
CA LYS A 394 -35.83 -0.67 -9.80
C LYS A 394 -36.25 0.20 -8.60
N TYR A 395 -35.29 0.86 -7.96
CA TYR A 395 -35.53 1.78 -6.84
C TYR A 395 -36.17 3.09 -7.31
N LEU A 396 -35.63 3.74 -8.35
CA LEU A 396 -36.13 5.01 -8.89
C LEU A 396 -37.53 4.87 -9.51
N LYS A 397 -37.83 3.76 -10.19
CA LYS A 397 -39.18 3.50 -10.76
C LYS A 397 -40.29 3.44 -9.72
N LYS A 398 -39.97 3.16 -8.45
CA LYS A 398 -40.94 3.12 -7.35
C LYS A 398 -41.17 4.48 -6.67
N MET A 399 -40.47 5.53 -7.10
CA MET A 399 -40.46 6.83 -6.43
C MET A 399 -40.91 7.97 -7.35
N LYS A 400 -41.51 9.01 -6.75
CA LYS A 400 -41.67 10.30 -7.41
C LYS A 400 -40.31 11.02 -7.39
N ASN A 401 -39.70 11.24 -8.55
CA ASN A 401 -38.48 12.05 -8.65
C ASN A 401 -38.77 13.47 -8.14
N LYS A 402 -38.14 13.86 -7.03
CA LYS A 402 -38.30 15.19 -6.41
C LYS A 402 -37.25 16.19 -6.90
N SER A 403 -36.17 15.69 -7.49
CA SER A 403 -35.08 16.48 -8.10
C SER A 403 -34.68 15.87 -9.44
N GLU A 404 -34.11 16.67 -10.33
CA GLU A 404 -33.46 16.21 -11.57
C GLU A 404 -32.17 15.42 -11.27
N TYR A 405 -31.52 15.68 -10.13
CA TYR A 405 -30.27 15.05 -9.74
C TYR A 405 -30.52 13.75 -8.96
N LYS A 406 -29.98 12.64 -9.48
CA LYS A 406 -30.11 11.31 -8.83
C LYS A 406 -29.49 11.26 -7.44
N SER A 407 -28.38 11.97 -7.21
CA SER A 407 -27.70 12.06 -5.91
C SER A 407 -28.61 12.69 -4.85
N GLU A 408 -29.26 13.80 -5.16
CA GLU A 408 -30.20 14.44 -4.24
C GLU A 408 -31.41 13.54 -3.93
N ASN A 409 -31.96 12.85 -4.93
CA ASN A 409 -33.05 11.91 -4.70
C ASN A 409 -32.64 10.78 -3.73
N LEU A 410 -31.39 10.30 -3.78
CA LEU A 410 -30.87 9.32 -2.83
C LEU A 410 -30.70 9.93 -1.44
N MET A 411 -30.12 11.13 -1.33
CA MET A 411 -29.97 11.82 -0.04
C MET A 411 -31.32 12.12 0.62
N ASN A 412 -32.34 12.45 -0.19
CA ASN A 412 -33.69 12.68 0.26
C ASN A 412 -34.25 11.49 1.07
N ILE A 413 -33.90 10.25 0.70
CA ILE A 413 -34.31 9.02 1.40
C ILE A 413 -33.69 8.98 2.80
N ILE A 414 -32.40 9.28 2.92
CA ILE A 414 -31.70 9.30 4.20
C ILE A 414 -32.30 10.35 5.12
N ILE A 415 -32.51 11.57 4.61
CA ILE A 415 -33.14 12.64 5.39
C ILE A 415 -34.53 12.21 5.85
N GLU A 416 -35.35 11.61 4.98
CA GLU A 416 -36.67 11.09 5.37
C GLU A 416 -36.57 10.03 6.48
N ARG A 417 -35.64 9.08 6.38
CA ARG A 417 -35.43 8.05 7.42
C ARG A 417 -35.01 8.64 8.75
N VAL A 418 -34.08 9.61 8.74
CA VAL A 418 -33.61 10.29 9.96
C VAL A 418 -34.73 11.09 10.60
N LEU A 419 -35.49 11.86 9.82
CA LEU A 419 -36.58 12.71 10.32
C LEU A 419 -37.79 11.91 10.85
N ILE A 420 -37.92 10.62 10.55
CA ILE A 420 -38.97 9.76 11.13
C ILE A 420 -38.60 9.31 12.56
N LYS A 421 -37.32 9.32 12.93
CA LYS A 421 -36.89 8.90 14.28
C LYS A 421 -37.52 9.83 15.33
N LYS A 422 -37.91 9.27 16.48
CA LYS A 422 -38.63 10.01 17.55
C LYS A 422 -37.94 11.32 17.93
N ASN A 423 -36.62 11.34 17.97
CA ASN A 423 -35.83 12.51 18.37
C ASN A 423 -35.83 13.65 17.34
N PHE A 424 -36.25 13.42 16.09
CA PHE A 424 -36.22 14.41 15.01
C PHE A 424 -37.59 14.60 14.32
N ASN A 425 -38.65 13.97 14.83
CA ASN A 425 -39.97 13.95 14.18
C ASN A 425 -40.63 15.34 14.09
N TYR A 426 -40.19 16.30 14.90
CA TYR A 426 -40.66 17.68 14.90
C TYR A 426 -40.01 18.52 13.79
N LEU A 427 -38.95 18.00 13.16
CA LEU A 427 -38.29 18.61 12.02
C LEU A 427 -38.91 18.12 10.70
N THR A 428 -38.83 18.95 9.68
CA THR A 428 -39.22 18.64 8.30
C THR A 428 -38.20 19.24 7.34
N LYS A 429 -38.37 19.01 6.04
CA LYS A 429 -37.45 19.48 5.00
C LYS A 429 -38.13 20.23 3.88
N ALA A 430 -37.36 21.02 3.15
CA ALA A 430 -37.69 21.53 1.83
C ALA A 430 -36.49 21.36 0.89
N LEU A 431 -36.77 21.24 -0.42
CA LEU A 431 -35.77 21.03 -1.46
C LEU A 431 -35.62 22.28 -2.31
N HIS A 432 -34.42 22.48 -2.87
CA HIS A 432 -34.11 23.52 -3.87
C HIS A 432 -34.62 24.90 -3.50
N ILE A 433 -34.16 25.41 -2.35
CA ILE A 433 -34.56 26.72 -1.86
C ILE A 433 -33.54 27.77 -2.33
N PRO A 434 -33.95 28.80 -3.07
CA PRO A 434 -33.08 29.92 -3.44
C PRO A 434 -32.43 30.56 -2.21
N LEU A 435 -31.14 30.87 -2.29
CA LEU A 435 -30.38 31.40 -1.14
C LEU A 435 -30.93 32.76 -0.66
N ASN A 436 -31.42 33.60 -1.57
CA ASN A 436 -32.08 34.88 -1.26
C ASN A 436 -33.40 34.75 -0.47
N ARG A 437 -34.02 33.56 -0.41
CA ARG A 437 -35.20 33.34 0.43
C ARG A 437 -34.84 33.12 1.90
N ILE A 438 -33.62 32.63 2.15
CA ILE A 438 -33.09 32.42 3.49
C ILE A 438 -32.41 33.69 4.00
N ILE A 439 -31.57 34.32 3.17
CA ILE A 439 -30.79 35.50 3.55
C ILE A 439 -31.47 36.76 3.01
N LYS A 440 -32.29 37.38 3.86
CA LYS A 440 -33.05 38.60 3.52
C LYS A 440 -32.34 39.89 3.87
N ASN A 441 -31.58 39.91 4.98
CA ASN A 441 -30.79 41.06 5.37
C ASN A 441 -29.41 40.95 4.74
N LEU A 442 -29.00 41.91 3.90
CA LEU A 442 -27.72 41.89 3.17
C LEU A 442 -26.61 42.72 3.86
N SER A 443 -26.86 43.26 5.06
CA SER A 443 -25.94 44.17 5.76
C SER A 443 -24.59 43.56 6.14
N PHE A 444 -24.51 42.24 6.27
CA PHE A 444 -23.30 41.52 6.68
C PHE A 444 -22.45 41.01 5.49
N LEU A 445 -22.89 41.30 4.26
CA LEU A 445 -22.28 40.78 3.04
C LEU A 445 -21.46 41.84 2.31
N ASP A 446 -20.36 41.40 1.70
CA ASP A 446 -19.62 42.20 0.72
C ASP A 446 -20.36 42.26 -0.62
N ASP A 447 -19.91 43.12 -1.55
CA ASP A 447 -20.64 43.34 -2.81
C ASP A 447 -20.64 42.12 -3.75
N ASP A 448 -19.63 41.25 -3.65
CA ASP A 448 -19.57 40.00 -4.42
C ASP A 448 -20.50 38.93 -3.83
N GLU A 449 -20.57 38.83 -2.50
CA GLU A 449 -21.52 37.98 -1.78
C GLU A 449 -22.96 38.41 -2.01
N LYS A 450 -23.26 39.72 -2.01
CA LYS A 450 -24.60 40.22 -2.34
C LYS A 450 -25.03 39.78 -3.74
N LYS A 451 -24.15 39.95 -4.74
CA LYS A 451 -24.41 39.47 -6.11
C LYS A 451 -24.63 37.96 -6.14
N PHE A 452 -23.90 37.20 -5.33
CA PHE A 452 -24.02 35.75 -5.26
C PHE A 452 -25.35 35.29 -4.63
N VAL A 453 -25.78 35.92 -3.53
CA VAL A 453 -27.07 35.64 -2.87
C VAL A 453 -28.24 36.02 -3.76
N LEU A 454 -28.18 37.19 -4.41
CA LEU A 454 -29.25 37.67 -5.27
C LEU A 454 -29.37 36.91 -6.60
N ASN A 455 -28.37 36.12 -6.96
CA ASN A 455 -28.41 35.31 -8.17
C ASN A 455 -29.52 34.24 -8.07
N PRO A 456 -30.54 34.27 -8.96
CA PRO A 456 -31.66 33.35 -8.91
C PRO A 456 -31.26 31.89 -9.16
N ASN A 457 -30.07 31.62 -9.71
CA ASN A 457 -29.58 30.26 -9.92
C ASN A 457 -28.87 29.66 -8.70
N THR A 458 -28.64 30.44 -7.63
CA THR A 458 -28.01 29.96 -6.40
C THR A 458 -29.07 29.35 -5.47
N HIS A 459 -29.13 28.02 -5.45
CA HIS A 459 -30.09 27.25 -4.63
C HIS A 459 -29.37 26.45 -3.56
N LEU A 460 -30.05 26.19 -2.45
CA LEU A 460 -29.68 25.20 -1.45
C LEU A 460 -30.40 23.88 -1.74
N ASP A 461 -29.67 22.77 -1.72
CA ASP A 461 -30.23 21.46 -2.11
C ASP A 461 -31.33 21.03 -1.15
N PHE A 462 -31.03 21.05 0.16
CA PHE A 462 -32.00 20.78 1.21
C PHE A 462 -31.85 21.75 2.37
N ILE A 463 -32.99 22.08 2.97
CA ILE A 463 -33.06 22.71 4.27
C ILE A 463 -33.86 21.85 5.23
N ILE A 464 -33.43 21.77 6.47
CA ILE A 464 -34.15 21.18 7.60
C ILE A 464 -34.63 22.31 8.50
N TYR A 465 -35.91 22.28 8.86
CA TYR A 465 -36.54 23.30 9.69
C TYR A 465 -37.61 22.70 10.61
N SER A 466 -37.93 23.41 11.70
CA SER A 466 -38.96 23.00 12.65
C SER A 466 -40.36 23.07 12.04
N LYS A 467 -41.17 22.01 12.20
CA LYS A 467 -42.57 21.97 11.75
C LYS A 467 -43.42 23.03 12.45
N VAL A 468 -43.10 23.33 13.72
CA VAL A 468 -43.86 24.24 14.58
C VAL A 468 -43.43 25.68 14.35
N THR A 469 -42.14 25.98 14.53
CA THR A 469 -41.65 27.37 14.50
C THR A 469 -41.26 27.85 13.12
N LYS A 470 -41.14 26.93 12.15
CA LYS A 470 -40.58 27.18 10.80
C LYS A 470 -39.14 27.71 10.80
N GLN A 471 -38.47 27.67 11.95
CA GLN A 471 -37.08 28.09 12.09
C GLN A 471 -36.16 27.10 11.39
N LEU A 472 -35.21 27.63 10.61
CA LEU A 472 -34.17 26.86 9.94
C LEU A 472 -33.21 26.27 10.98
N THR A 473 -32.91 24.98 10.84
CA THR A 473 -32.05 24.22 11.75
C THR A 473 -30.73 23.84 11.09
N LEU A 474 -30.78 23.33 9.85
CA LEU A 474 -29.60 22.82 9.15
C LEU A 474 -29.80 22.93 7.64
N VAL A 475 -28.76 23.34 6.94
CA VAL A 475 -28.65 23.26 5.49
C VAL A 475 -27.88 22.00 5.11
N ILE A 476 -28.34 21.27 4.10
CA ILE A 476 -27.65 20.09 3.57
C ILE A 476 -27.40 20.29 2.08
N GLU A 477 -26.16 20.14 1.66
CA GLU A 477 -25.71 20.19 0.26
C GLU A 477 -25.18 18.82 -0.16
N VAL A 478 -25.44 18.42 -1.41
CA VAL A 478 -25.05 17.13 -1.98
C VAL A 478 -24.11 17.35 -3.16
N ASP A 479 -22.82 17.23 -2.90
CA ASP A 479 -21.78 17.56 -3.88
C ASP A 479 -21.51 16.38 -4.82
N GLY A 480 -21.86 16.57 -6.11
CA GLY A 480 -21.64 15.59 -7.17
C GLY A 480 -20.22 15.64 -7.75
N ILE A 481 -19.39 14.62 -7.56
CA ILE A 481 -17.94 14.71 -7.89
C ILE A 481 -17.64 14.95 -9.37
N LYS A 482 -18.48 14.46 -10.29
CA LYS A 482 -18.34 14.74 -11.73
C LYS A 482 -18.33 16.25 -12.07
N TYR A 483 -18.86 17.10 -11.18
CA TYR A 483 -18.98 18.54 -11.38
C TYR A 483 -18.11 19.38 -10.42
N HIS A 484 -17.58 18.83 -9.32
CA HIS A 484 -16.95 19.60 -8.23
C HIS A 484 -15.42 19.45 -8.08
N GLU A 485 -14.80 18.26 -8.19
CA GLU A 485 -13.35 18.12 -7.86
C GLU A 485 -12.40 18.69 -8.94
N ASN A 486 -12.84 18.80 -10.21
CA ASN A 486 -12.02 19.34 -11.31
C ASN A 486 -12.46 20.73 -11.80
N ASN A 487 -13.40 21.40 -11.11
CA ASN A 487 -13.87 22.74 -11.49
C ASN A 487 -13.53 23.77 -10.41
N PRO A 488 -12.40 24.50 -10.54
CA PRO A 488 -11.97 25.48 -9.52
C PRO A 488 -13.01 26.59 -9.31
N SER A 489 -13.84 26.87 -10.31
CA SER A 489 -14.95 27.83 -10.24
C SER A 489 -16.04 27.36 -9.27
N GLN A 490 -16.37 26.06 -9.28
CA GLN A 490 -17.40 25.48 -8.42
C GLN A 490 -16.93 25.44 -6.97
N LEU A 491 -15.69 25.01 -6.71
CA LEU A 491 -15.08 25.03 -5.37
C LEU A 491 -15.05 26.44 -4.76
N LYS A 492 -14.79 27.48 -5.57
CA LYS A 492 -14.87 28.87 -5.11
C LYS A 492 -16.30 29.27 -4.74
N ARG A 493 -17.30 28.85 -5.52
CA ARG A 493 -18.71 29.11 -5.22
C ARG A 493 -19.18 28.39 -3.96
N ASP A 494 -18.77 27.15 -3.78
CA ASP A 494 -19.11 26.35 -2.59
C ASP A 494 -18.53 27.00 -1.32
N LYS A 495 -17.24 27.38 -1.35
CA LYS A 495 -16.62 28.12 -0.24
C LYS A 495 -17.29 29.46 0.03
N LEU A 496 -17.71 30.18 -1.00
CA LEU A 496 -18.43 31.45 -0.86
C LEU A 496 -19.79 31.22 -0.19
N LYS A 497 -20.51 30.17 -0.59
CA LYS A 497 -21.80 29.78 -0.02
C LYS A 497 -21.66 29.42 1.46
N ASP A 498 -20.64 28.65 1.82
CA ASP A 498 -20.37 28.25 3.20
C ASP A 498 -20.02 29.46 4.07
N ARG A 499 -19.15 30.35 3.57
CA ARG A 499 -18.79 31.61 4.25
C ARG A 499 -20.01 32.50 4.49
N ILE A 500 -20.90 32.58 3.50
CA ILE A 500 -22.15 33.33 3.62
C ILE A 500 -23.04 32.73 4.70
N LEU A 501 -23.22 31.41 4.74
CA LEU A 501 -24.07 30.75 5.76
C LEU A 501 -23.48 30.91 7.18
N ASP A 502 -22.16 30.81 7.32
CA ASP A 502 -21.45 31.02 8.60
C ASP A 502 -21.68 32.43 9.16
N LYS A 503 -21.67 33.48 8.31
CA LYS A 503 -21.95 34.87 8.73
C LYS A 503 -23.32 35.06 9.37
N TYR A 504 -24.29 34.19 9.04
CA TYR A 504 -25.66 34.22 9.59
C TYR A 504 -25.88 33.14 10.65
N ASN A 505 -24.81 32.47 11.11
CA ASN A 505 -24.85 31.34 12.04
C ASN A 505 -25.82 30.24 11.58
N ILE A 506 -25.88 29.97 10.28
CA ILE A 506 -26.72 28.91 9.72
C ILE A 506 -25.85 27.65 9.60
N PRO A 507 -26.12 26.58 10.38
CA PRO A 507 -25.35 25.35 10.27
C PRO A 507 -25.50 24.72 8.88
N ILE A 508 -24.40 24.22 8.33
CA ILE A 508 -24.35 23.51 7.06
C ILE A 508 -23.61 22.17 7.21
N ILE A 509 -24.05 21.17 6.45
CA ILE A 509 -23.32 19.92 6.21
C ILE A 509 -23.33 19.57 4.72
N ARG A 510 -22.17 19.20 4.19
CA ARG A 510 -22.00 18.75 2.80
C ARG A 510 -21.79 17.24 2.75
N PHE A 511 -22.49 16.57 1.83
CA PHE A 511 -22.32 15.14 1.56
C PHE A 511 -21.75 14.95 0.16
N LYS A 512 -20.51 14.47 0.08
CA LYS A 512 -19.92 14.12 -1.22
C LYS A 512 -20.39 12.75 -1.67
N THR A 513 -20.62 12.61 -2.97
CA THR A 513 -21.10 11.36 -3.59
C THR A 513 -20.12 10.17 -3.57
N ASN A 514 -18.93 10.30 -2.96
CA ASN A 514 -17.94 9.22 -2.76
C ASN A 514 -17.63 8.93 -1.29
N GLU A 515 -18.21 9.68 -0.36
CA GLU A 515 -18.07 9.43 1.07
C GLU A 515 -19.05 8.33 1.51
N SER A 516 -19.02 7.96 2.79
CA SER A 516 -19.88 6.91 3.35
C SER A 516 -20.55 7.36 4.67
N ARG A 517 -21.43 6.51 5.19
CA ARG A 517 -22.15 6.69 6.48
C ARG A 517 -22.96 7.98 6.56
N GLU A 518 -23.68 8.31 5.50
CA GLU A 518 -24.40 9.59 5.41
C GLU A 518 -25.47 9.73 6.51
N GLU A 519 -26.14 8.63 6.87
CA GLU A 519 -27.15 8.61 7.94
C GLU A 519 -26.55 8.94 9.32
N GLU A 520 -25.44 8.29 9.68
CA GLU A 520 -24.77 8.50 10.97
C GLU A 520 -24.25 9.93 11.10
N ARG A 521 -23.63 10.45 10.04
CA ARG A 521 -23.13 11.84 9.98
C ARG A 521 -24.26 12.86 10.12
N LEU A 522 -25.39 12.64 9.45
CA LEU A 522 -26.55 13.53 9.58
C LEU A 522 -27.11 13.52 11.00
N ILE A 523 -27.25 12.34 11.61
CA ILE A 523 -27.72 12.21 13.01
C ILE A 523 -26.78 12.91 13.97
N LYS A 524 -25.47 12.68 13.83
CA LYS A 524 -24.46 13.33 14.67
C LYS A 524 -24.56 14.85 14.57
N LYS A 525 -24.65 15.40 13.35
CA LYS A 525 -24.74 16.84 13.13
C LYS A 525 -26.03 17.44 13.69
N LEU A 526 -27.17 16.75 13.52
CA LEU A 526 -28.43 17.19 14.11
C LEU A 526 -28.36 17.18 15.63
N ASN A 527 -27.80 16.13 16.24
CA ASN A 527 -27.61 16.09 17.69
C ASN A 527 -26.73 17.24 18.19
N GLU A 528 -25.62 17.55 17.52
CA GLU A 528 -24.73 18.68 17.86
C GLU A 528 -25.41 20.06 17.82
N ILE A 529 -26.44 20.23 16.98
CA ILE A 529 -27.16 21.51 16.82
C ILE A 529 -28.31 21.62 17.84
N ILE A 530 -28.86 20.48 18.25
CA ILE A 530 -30.03 20.40 19.14
C ILE A 530 -29.62 20.30 20.62
N SER A 531 -28.40 19.83 20.89
CA SER A 531 -27.73 19.90 22.21
C SER A 531 -27.34 21.32 22.54
#